data_AF-A0A3D2U5G8-F1
#
_entry.id   AF-A0A3D2U5G8-F1
#
_cell.length_a   1.000
_cell.length_b   1.000
_cell.length_c   1.000
_cell.angle_alpha   90.00
_cell.angle_beta   90.00
_cell.angle_gamma   90.00
#
_symmetry.space_group_name_H-M   'P 1'
#
loop_
_entity.id
_entity.type
_entity.pdbx_description
1 polymer ?
#
loop_
_entity_poly.entity_id
_entity_poly.type
_entity_poly.pdbx_seq_one_letter_code
_entity_poly.pdbx_strand_id
1 'polypeptide(L)'
;EKKTVAIAQIDASRRERLMAARDETVSARARRLFATRPLEAELRSRVVRYQKALKGKRNLRRGREVFARHCLACHRLKKEGHAVGPDLAGVIKKPDEAILLEFLNPSATIEPAFQSYTVVTAAGRIYTGTLAAESATSLTLRREKGLTDTVLRKEIESVKASAVSLMPSNLFEKISPAEIADAIAYLRHALKQP
;
A
#
# COMPACT_ATOMS: atom_id res chain seq x y z
N GLU A 1 -2.91 -10.13 -27.95
CA GLU A 1 -2.77 -10.28 -26.48
C GLU A 1 -4.14 -10.11 -25.82
N LYS A 2 -4.47 -10.83 -24.75
CA LYS A 2 -5.83 -11.19 -24.30
C LYS A 2 -6.79 -10.04 -23.89
N LYS A 3 -6.47 -8.77 -24.19
CA LYS A 3 -7.23 -7.54 -23.82
C LYS A 3 -7.65 -7.46 -22.34
N THR A 4 -6.98 -8.22 -21.48
CA THR A 4 -7.31 -8.41 -20.07
C THR A 4 -6.03 -8.33 -19.26
N VAL A 5 -6.05 -7.49 -18.23
CA VAL A 5 -4.95 -7.32 -17.27
C VAL A 5 -5.44 -7.85 -15.93
N ALA A 6 -4.66 -8.68 -15.26
CA ALA A 6 -5.03 -9.17 -13.94
C ALA A 6 -5.06 -7.99 -12.96
N ILE A 7 -6.04 -7.96 -12.05
CA ILE A 7 -6.11 -6.97 -10.94
C ILE A 7 -4.74 -6.89 -10.23
N ALA A 8 -4.09 -8.04 -10.09
CA ALA A 8 -2.75 -8.23 -9.55
C ALA A 8 -1.63 -7.34 -10.13
N GLN A 9 -1.76 -7.00 -11.40
CA GLN A 9 -0.73 -6.33 -12.21
C GLN A 9 -0.88 -4.81 -12.20
N ILE A 10 -1.97 -4.29 -11.64
CA ILE A 10 -2.23 -2.86 -11.55
C ILE A 10 -1.75 -2.38 -10.19
N ASP A 11 -0.74 -1.50 -10.16
CA ASP A 11 -0.20 -0.92 -8.92
C ASP A 11 -1.21 0.02 -8.23
N ALA A 12 -0.97 0.34 -6.95
CA ALA A 12 -1.89 1.14 -6.15
C ALA A 12 -2.15 2.53 -6.75
N SER A 13 -1.12 3.22 -7.26
CA SER A 13 -1.28 4.54 -7.88
C SER A 13 -2.15 4.47 -9.14
N ARG A 14 -2.01 3.40 -9.93
CA ARG A 14 -2.83 3.18 -11.12
C ARG A 14 -4.26 2.81 -10.76
N ARG A 15 -4.51 2.04 -9.70
CA ARG A 15 -5.87 1.75 -9.20
C ARG A 15 -6.59 3.03 -8.77
N GLU A 16 -5.93 3.87 -7.98
CA GLU A 16 -6.49 5.16 -7.56
C GLU A 16 -6.83 6.06 -8.74
N ARG A 17 -5.93 6.16 -9.72
CA ARG A 17 -6.20 6.91 -10.96
C ARG A 17 -7.39 6.37 -11.74
N LEU A 18 -7.56 5.04 -11.80
CA LEU A 18 -8.71 4.43 -12.45
C LEU A 18 -10.00 4.73 -11.68
N MET A 19 -9.98 4.68 -10.34
CA MET A 19 -11.13 5.02 -9.49
C MET A 19 -11.49 6.50 -9.51
N ALA A 20 -10.54 7.37 -9.83
CA ALA A 20 -10.72 8.81 -9.95
C ALA A 20 -10.80 9.31 -11.40
N ALA A 21 -10.89 8.39 -12.37
CA ALA A 21 -10.98 8.75 -13.78
C ALA A 21 -12.23 9.61 -14.06
N ARG A 22 -12.11 10.57 -14.99
CA ARG A 22 -13.23 11.41 -15.44
C ARG A 22 -14.33 10.61 -16.16
N ASP A 23 -13.97 9.49 -16.79
CA ASP A 23 -14.92 8.57 -17.40
C ASP A 23 -15.67 7.80 -16.31
N GLU A 24 -16.98 8.00 -16.21
CA GLU A 24 -17.82 7.39 -15.18
C GLU A 24 -17.91 5.86 -15.32
N THR A 25 -17.84 5.34 -16.55
CA THR A 25 -17.83 3.89 -16.78
C THR A 25 -16.53 3.27 -16.25
N VAL A 26 -15.39 3.90 -16.52
CA VAL A 26 -14.08 3.46 -16.02
C VAL A 26 -14.02 3.56 -14.50
N SER A 27 -14.41 4.71 -13.94
CA SER A 27 -14.31 4.96 -12.50
C SER A 27 -15.28 4.11 -11.69
N ALA A 28 -16.54 3.93 -12.13
CA ALA A 28 -17.49 3.02 -11.50
C ALA A 28 -16.99 1.57 -11.52
N ARG A 29 -16.46 1.10 -12.65
CA ARG A 29 -15.88 -0.25 -12.75
C ARG A 29 -14.66 -0.41 -11.86
N ALA A 30 -13.75 0.56 -11.85
CA ALA A 30 -12.57 0.54 -11.01
C ALA A 30 -12.93 0.54 -9.52
N ARG A 31 -13.90 1.37 -9.10
CA ARG A 31 -14.41 1.38 -7.72
C ARG A 31 -14.99 0.01 -7.34
N ARG A 32 -15.77 -0.62 -8.22
CA ARG A 32 -16.29 -1.97 -7.98
C ARG A 32 -15.19 -3.03 -7.85
N LEU A 33 -14.09 -2.91 -8.60
CA LEU A 33 -13.00 -3.88 -8.62
C LEU A 33 -11.95 -3.67 -7.53
N PHE A 34 -11.71 -2.42 -7.10
CA PHE A 34 -10.60 -2.07 -6.20
C PHE A 34 -11.04 -1.49 -4.86
N ALA A 35 -12.22 -0.87 -4.75
CA ALA A 35 -12.74 -0.33 -3.49
C ALA A 35 -13.41 -1.40 -2.61
N THR A 36 -13.51 -2.64 -3.09
CA THR A 36 -14.00 -3.76 -2.31
C THR A 36 -13.01 -4.08 -1.19
N ARG A 37 -13.36 -3.66 0.02
CA ARG A 37 -12.94 -4.38 1.22
C ARG A 37 -13.21 -5.87 0.97
N PRO A 38 -12.29 -6.78 1.30
CA PRO A 38 -12.58 -8.20 1.18
C PRO A 38 -13.87 -8.48 1.94
N LEU A 39 -14.77 -9.26 1.33
CA LEU A 39 -15.96 -9.77 2.02
C LEU A 39 -15.49 -10.37 3.34
N GLU A 40 -16.12 -10.03 4.46
CA GLU A 40 -15.60 -10.40 5.78
C GLU A 40 -15.28 -11.90 5.88
N ALA A 41 -16.10 -12.76 5.27
CA ALA A 41 -15.89 -14.20 5.21
C ALA A 41 -14.59 -14.58 4.47
N GLU A 42 -14.28 -13.90 3.37
CA GLU A 42 -13.06 -14.14 2.60
C GLU A 42 -11.82 -13.66 3.37
N LEU A 43 -11.89 -12.47 3.99
CA LEU A 43 -10.82 -11.97 4.85
C LEU A 43 -10.57 -12.93 6.01
N ARG A 44 -11.62 -13.39 6.70
CA ARG A 44 -11.51 -14.37 7.79
C ARG A 44 -10.83 -15.66 7.33
N SER A 45 -11.27 -16.23 6.21
CA SER A 45 -10.66 -17.45 5.64
C SER A 45 -9.17 -17.24 5.30
N ARG A 46 -8.83 -16.07 4.75
CA ARG A 46 -7.45 -15.71 4.44
C ARG A 46 -6.61 -15.54 5.70
N VAL A 47 -7.12 -14.82 6.70
CA VAL A 47 -6.45 -14.63 7.99
C VAL A 47 -6.13 -15.97 8.64
N VAL A 48 -7.10 -16.90 8.71
CA VAL A 48 -6.87 -18.24 9.29
C VAL A 48 -5.74 -18.98 8.57
N ARG A 49 -5.73 -18.95 7.23
CA ARG A 49 -4.69 -19.60 6.41
C ARG A 49 -3.30 -19.02 6.68
N TYR A 50 -3.21 -17.69 6.77
CA TYR A 50 -1.95 -17.00 6.98
C TYR A 50 -1.45 -17.09 8.43
N GLN A 51 -2.34 -17.05 9.41
CA GLN A 51 -1.99 -17.25 10.83
C GLN A 51 -1.39 -18.63 11.09
N LYS A 52 -1.84 -19.68 10.38
CA LYS A 52 -1.22 -21.01 10.48
C LYS A 52 0.26 -20.99 10.11
N ALA A 53 0.66 -20.19 9.13
CA ALA A 53 2.06 -20.06 8.70
C ALA A 53 2.93 -19.35 9.74
N LEU A 54 2.37 -18.46 10.57
CA LEU A 54 3.10 -17.80 11.65
C LEU A 54 3.66 -18.79 12.68
N LYS A 55 3.01 -19.95 12.87
CA LYS A 55 3.43 -21.00 13.83
C LYS A 55 4.49 -21.95 13.26
N GLY A 56 4.78 -21.87 11.96
CA GLY A 56 5.73 -22.76 11.28
C GLY A 56 7.20 -22.33 11.44
N LYS A 57 8.11 -23.13 10.88
CA LYS A 57 9.51 -22.74 10.73
C LYS A 57 9.62 -21.53 9.81
N ARG A 58 10.33 -20.50 10.26
CA ARG A 58 10.51 -19.24 9.52
C ARG A 58 11.95 -19.08 9.02
N ASN A 59 12.11 -18.60 7.80
CA ASN A 59 13.39 -18.43 7.11
C ASN A 59 13.73 -16.93 6.97
N LEU A 60 14.71 -16.45 7.74
CA LEU A 60 15.10 -15.03 7.74
C LEU A 60 15.65 -14.54 6.40
N ARG A 61 16.37 -15.39 5.65
CA ARG A 61 16.93 -15.02 4.34
C ARG A 61 15.83 -14.80 3.32
N ARG A 62 14.89 -15.75 3.22
CA ARG A 62 13.70 -15.61 2.35
C ARG A 62 12.85 -14.41 2.80
N GLY A 63 12.70 -14.21 4.11
CA GLY A 63 12.02 -13.06 4.68
C GLY A 63 12.61 -11.72 4.24
N ARG A 64 13.94 -11.61 4.25
CA ARG A 64 14.66 -10.43 3.75
C ARG A 64 14.38 -10.18 2.27
N GLU A 65 14.43 -11.21 1.44
CA GLU A 65 14.18 -11.12 0.00
C GLU A 65 12.74 -10.68 -0.32
N VAL A 66 11.75 -11.23 0.41
CA VAL A 66 10.34 -10.85 0.29
C VAL A 66 10.16 -9.39 0.72
N PHE A 67 10.71 -9.02 1.87
CA PHE A 67 10.61 -7.66 2.39
C PHE A 67 11.27 -6.63 1.46
N ALA A 68 12.44 -6.94 0.91
CA ALA A 68 13.13 -6.08 -0.03
C ALA A 68 12.32 -5.87 -1.33
N ARG A 69 11.71 -6.95 -1.85
CA ARG A 69 10.92 -6.89 -3.09
C ARG A 69 9.58 -6.15 -2.94
N HIS A 70 8.94 -6.25 -1.78
CA HIS A 70 7.53 -5.83 -1.64
C HIS A 70 7.29 -4.72 -0.63
N CYS A 71 8.19 -4.50 0.34
CA CYS A 71 7.96 -3.59 1.46
C CYS A 71 8.85 -2.34 1.35
N LEU A 72 10.13 -2.48 0.96
CA LEU A 72 11.08 -1.36 0.92
C LEU A 72 10.71 -0.25 -0.08
N ALA A 73 9.89 -0.55 -1.08
CA ALA A 73 9.39 0.45 -2.02
C ALA A 73 8.57 1.55 -1.33
N CYS A 74 7.93 1.24 -0.20
CA CYS A 74 7.07 2.19 0.52
C CYS A 74 7.46 2.40 1.98
N HIS A 75 8.04 1.40 2.63
CA HIS A 75 8.38 1.47 4.05
C HIS A 75 9.88 1.57 4.26
N ARG A 76 10.25 2.37 5.25
CA ARG A 76 11.62 2.46 5.74
C ARG A 76 11.84 1.38 6.80
N LEU A 77 12.97 0.70 6.70
CA LEU A 77 13.51 -0.18 7.73
C LEU A 77 14.95 0.24 7.99
N LYS A 78 15.22 0.81 9.17
CA LYS A 78 16.50 1.47 9.48
C LYS A 78 16.85 2.53 8.43
N LYS A 79 17.93 2.31 7.66
CA LYS A 79 18.43 3.22 6.62
C LYS A 79 18.00 2.82 5.20
N GLU A 80 17.26 1.72 5.05
CA GLU A 80 16.82 1.22 3.74
C GLU A 80 15.34 1.53 3.49
N GLY A 81 14.98 1.73 2.22
CA GLY A 81 13.61 1.96 1.78
C GLY A 81 13.20 3.43 1.76
N HIS A 82 11.89 3.68 1.80
CA HIS A 82 11.33 5.02 1.61
C HIS A 82 10.29 5.37 2.68
N ALA A 83 10.12 6.66 2.96
CA ALA A 83 9.10 7.15 3.90
C ALA A 83 7.81 7.51 3.16
N VAL A 84 7.20 6.52 2.49
CA VAL A 84 5.89 6.65 1.83
C VAL A 84 4.78 6.12 2.73
N GLY A 85 5.01 4.98 3.38
CA GLY A 85 4.21 4.44 4.47
C GLY A 85 4.88 4.65 5.83
N PRO A 86 4.22 4.21 6.91
CA PRO A 86 4.73 4.36 8.29
C PRO A 86 6.09 3.71 8.50
N ASP A 87 6.86 4.31 9.40
CA ASP A 87 8.11 3.73 9.88
C ASP A 87 7.82 2.44 10.64
N LEU A 88 8.43 1.34 10.19
CA LEU A 88 8.17 0.03 10.75
C LEU A 88 8.87 -0.19 12.09
N ALA A 89 9.69 0.74 12.58
CA ALA A 89 10.24 0.68 13.94
C ALA A 89 9.14 0.60 15.01
N GLY A 90 8.03 1.33 14.82
CA GLY A 90 6.88 1.29 15.75
C GLY A 90 6.11 -0.03 15.74
N VAL A 91 6.20 -0.79 14.63
CA VAL A 91 5.53 -2.07 14.45
C VAL A 91 6.10 -3.16 15.38
N ILE A 92 7.31 -2.96 15.94
CA ILE A 92 7.92 -3.89 16.90
C ILE A 92 7.05 -4.16 18.14
N LYS A 93 6.14 -3.25 18.50
CA LYS A 93 5.25 -3.40 19.67
C LYS A 93 3.98 -4.20 19.39
N LYS A 94 3.60 -4.38 18.12
CA LYS A 94 2.40 -5.14 17.73
C LYS A 94 2.69 -6.64 17.80
N PRO A 95 1.70 -7.52 18.04
CA PRO A 95 1.86 -8.97 17.82
C PRO A 95 1.94 -9.30 16.31
N ASP A 96 2.53 -10.45 15.94
CA ASP A 96 2.70 -10.84 14.53
C ASP A 96 1.36 -10.95 13.79
N GLU A 97 0.32 -11.38 14.48
CA GLU A 97 -1.05 -11.49 13.96
C GLU A 97 -1.63 -10.12 13.58
N ALA A 98 -1.29 -9.07 14.33
CA ALA A 98 -1.73 -7.70 14.01
C ALA A 98 -0.99 -7.17 12.77
N ILE A 99 0.32 -7.41 12.67
CA ILE A 99 1.11 -7.06 11.47
C ILE A 99 0.54 -7.77 10.24
N LEU A 100 0.24 -9.06 10.38
CA LEU A 100 -0.35 -9.85 9.32
C LEU A 100 -1.74 -9.32 8.92
N LEU A 101 -2.56 -8.91 9.87
CA LEU A 101 -3.88 -8.35 9.58
C LEU A 101 -3.76 -7.03 8.80
N GLU A 102 -2.86 -6.15 9.20
CA GLU A 102 -2.55 -4.89 8.49
C GLU A 102 -2.03 -5.15 7.07
N PHE A 103 -1.22 -6.20 6.90
CA PHE A 103 -0.79 -6.65 5.57
C PHE A 103 -1.95 -7.14 4.68
N LEU A 104 -2.88 -7.91 5.26
CA LEU A 104 -4.02 -8.49 4.53
C LEU A 104 -5.15 -7.48 4.28
N ASN A 105 -5.24 -6.42 5.08
CA ASN A 105 -6.27 -5.40 4.99
C ASN A 105 -5.70 -4.00 5.25
N PRO A 106 -4.85 -3.46 4.35
CA PRO A 106 -4.13 -2.21 4.59
C PRO A 106 -5.00 -0.96 4.66
N SER A 107 -6.24 -1.01 4.13
CA SER A 107 -7.22 0.08 4.23
C SER A 107 -8.11 -0.04 5.48
N ALA A 108 -7.86 -1.00 6.39
CA ALA A 108 -8.61 -1.12 7.64
C ALA A 108 -8.39 0.08 8.56
N THR A 109 -7.14 0.54 8.63
CA THR A 109 -6.70 1.67 9.44
C THR A 109 -5.61 2.39 8.68
N ILE A 110 -5.89 3.62 8.28
CA ILE A 110 -4.93 4.50 7.61
C ILE A 110 -4.57 5.59 8.61
N GLU A 111 -3.31 5.62 9.02
CA GLU A 111 -2.81 6.70 9.88
C GLU A 111 -2.92 8.04 9.13
N PRO A 112 -3.44 9.12 9.75
CA PRO A 112 -3.64 10.40 9.07
C PRO A 112 -2.39 10.94 8.36
N ALA A 113 -1.21 10.72 8.93
CA ALA A 113 0.07 11.12 8.35
C ALA A 113 0.42 10.41 7.03
N PHE A 114 -0.20 9.25 6.76
CA PHE A 114 0.00 8.44 5.56
C PHE A 114 -1.26 8.35 4.71
N GLN A 115 -2.22 9.23 4.97
CA GLN A 115 -3.42 9.40 4.17
C GLN A 115 -3.02 9.73 2.72
N SER A 116 -3.53 8.94 1.79
CA SER A 116 -3.34 9.17 0.37
C SER A 116 -4.30 10.26 -0.12
N TYR A 117 -3.83 11.10 -1.03
CA TYR A 117 -4.61 12.12 -1.71
C TYR A 117 -4.56 11.91 -3.20
N THR A 118 -5.70 12.09 -3.85
CA THR A 118 -5.82 12.16 -5.30
C THR A 118 -6.04 13.60 -5.73
N VAL A 119 -5.12 14.11 -6.54
CA VAL A 119 -5.14 15.45 -7.13
C VAL A 119 -5.48 15.32 -8.61
N VAL A 120 -6.59 15.93 -9.02
CA VAL A 120 -6.99 16.05 -10.42
C VAL A 120 -6.69 17.46 -10.87
N THR A 121 -6.00 17.59 -12.01
CA THR A 121 -5.71 18.89 -12.62
C THR A 121 -6.77 19.28 -13.64
N ALA A 122 -6.90 20.57 -13.94
CA ALA A 122 -7.80 21.07 -14.98
C ALA A 122 -7.51 20.44 -16.36
N ALA A 123 -6.24 20.09 -16.62
CA ALA A 123 -5.78 19.37 -17.81
C ALA A 123 -6.12 17.86 -17.81
N GLY A 124 -6.85 17.37 -16.79
CA GLY A 124 -7.26 15.97 -16.66
C GLY A 124 -6.17 15.01 -16.17
N ARG A 125 -4.99 15.50 -15.79
CA ARG A 125 -3.94 14.67 -15.16
C ARG A 125 -4.34 14.33 -13.74
N ILE A 126 -4.10 13.08 -13.33
CA ILE A 126 -4.41 12.57 -12.00
C ILE A 126 -3.10 12.13 -11.34
N TYR A 127 -2.84 12.69 -10.16
CA TYR A 127 -1.73 12.34 -9.29
C TYR A 127 -2.28 11.75 -8.00
N THR A 128 -1.63 10.71 -7.48
CA THR A 128 -2.05 10.07 -6.22
C THR A 128 -0.86 9.73 -5.37
N GLY A 129 -0.83 10.16 -4.11
CA GLY A 129 0.28 9.92 -3.18
C GLY A 129 -0.02 10.45 -1.78
N THR A 130 0.88 10.22 -0.83
CA THR A 130 0.83 10.85 0.50
C THR A 130 1.29 12.30 0.41
N LEU A 131 0.74 13.19 1.22
CA LEU A 131 1.17 14.59 1.23
C LEU A 131 2.58 14.70 1.83
N ALA A 132 3.55 15.14 1.01
CA ALA A 132 4.95 15.30 1.42
C ALA A 132 5.30 16.75 1.76
N ALA A 133 4.67 17.70 1.09
CA ALA A 133 4.75 19.12 1.41
C ALA A 133 3.52 19.85 0.87
N GLU A 134 3.12 20.91 1.56
CA GLU A 134 2.03 21.79 1.17
C GLU A 134 2.46 23.25 1.35
N SER A 135 2.17 24.08 0.35
CA SER A 135 2.39 25.52 0.40
C SER A 135 1.16 26.27 -0.15
N ALA A 136 1.21 27.60 -0.09
CA ALA A 136 0.21 28.46 -0.69
C ALA A 136 0.10 28.31 -2.22
N THR A 137 1.12 27.77 -2.89
CA THR A 137 1.19 27.70 -4.37
C THR A 137 1.23 26.28 -4.93
N SER A 138 1.54 25.27 -4.11
CA SER A 138 1.73 23.91 -4.61
C SER A 138 1.41 22.83 -3.58
N LEU A 139 1.08 21.64 -4.07
CA LEU A 139 1.06 20.40 -3.31
C LEU A 139 2.15 19.46 -3.84
N THR A 140 2.92 18.85 -2.96
CA THR A 140 3.88 17.79 -3.32
C THR A 140 3.37 16.46 -2.76
N LEU A 141 3.08 15.53 -3.66
CA LEU A 141 2.67 14.17 -3.32
C LEU A 141 3.87 13.24 -3.42
N ARG A 142 4.00 12.31 -2.48
CA ARG A 142 4.99 11.22 -2.50
C ARG A 142 4.33 9.88 -2.82
N ARG A 143 4.97 9.12 -3.70
CA ARG A 143 4.52 7.83 -4.22
C ARG A 143 5.55 6.74 -3.96
N GLU A 144 5.22 5.52 -4.38
CA GLU A 144 6.10 4.35 -4.36
C GLU A 144 7.52 4.70 -4.82
N LYS A 145 8.52 4.11 -4.17
CA LYS A 145 9.97 4.35 -4.36
C LYS A 145 10.42 5.76 -4.00
N GLY A 146 9.63 6.46 -3.19
CA GLY A 146 9.93 7.83 -2.75
C GLY A 146 9.84 8.88 -3.86
N LEU A 147 9.27 8.52 -5.02
CA LEU A 147 9.05 9.47 -6.11
C LEU A 147 8.09 10.58 -5.67
N THR A 148 8.31 11.79 -6.16
CA THR A 148 7.48 12.95 -5.82
C THR A 148 6.90 13.60 -7.06
N ASP A 149 5.64 14.02 -7.00
CA ASP A 149 5.04 14.92 -7.98
C ASP A 149 4.63 16.20 -7.28
N THR A 150 5.04 17.35 -7.83
CA THR A 150 4.60 18.66 -7.38
C THR A 150 3.58 19.22 -8.36
N VAL A 151 2.42 19.61 -7.85
CA VAL A 151 1.31 20.17 -8.63
C VAL A 151 1.05 21.58 -8.16
N LEU A 152 1.05 22.55 -9.08
CA LEU A 152 0.73 23.93 -8.76
C LEU A 152 -0.76 24.07 -8.46
N ARG A 153 -1.14 24.75 -7.38
CA ARG A 153 -2.55 24.92 -6.99
C ARG A 153 -3.41 25.54 -8.07
N LYS A 154 -2.86 26.46 -8.87
CA LYS A 154 -3.56 27.06 -10.01
C LYS A 154 -3.98 26.05 -11.09
N GLU A 155 -3.33 24.88 -11.12
CA GLU A 155 -3.62 23.79 -12.07
C GLU A 155 -4.57 22.75 -11.48
N ILE A 156 -4.82 22.80 -10.17
CA ILE A 156 -5.64 21.82 -9.46
C ILE A 156 -7.12 22.14 -9.68
N GLU A 157 -7.84 21.14 -10.18
CA GLU A 157 -9.29 21.15 -10.26
C GLU A 157 -9.91 20.58 -8.97
N SER A 158 -9.35 19.50 -8.43
CA SER A 158 -9.82 18.93 -7.17
C SER A 158 -8.73 18.18 -6.41
N VAL A 159 -8.88 18.13 -5.09
CA VAL A 159 -8.08 17.33 -4.17
C VAL A 159 -9.05 16.51 -3.32
N LYS A 160 -8.84 15.19 -3.24
CA LYS A 160 -9.67 14.30 -2.42
C LYS A 160 -8.79 13.37 -1.61
N ALA A 161 -9.07 13.24 -0.31
CA ALA A 161 -8.50 12.16 0.49
C ALA A 161 -9.08 10.82 0.01
N SER A 162 -8.22 9.82 -0.20
CA SER A 162 -8.64 8.49 -0.64
C SER A 162 -9.06 7.62 0.55
N ALA A 163 -10.19 6.93 0.47
CA ALA A 163 -10.56 5.92 1.47
C ALA A 163 -9.70 4.64 1.37
N VAL A 164 -8.77 4.57 0.41
CA VAL A 164 -7.96 3.40 0.11
C VAL A 164 -6.49 3.71 0.37
N SER A 165 -5.80 2.76 1.02
CA SER A 165 -4.37 2.87 1.30
C SER A 165 -3.54 2.77 0.02
N LEU A 166 -2.40 3.47 -0.02
CA LEU A 166 -1.38 3.26 -1.06
C LEU A 166 -0.69 1.90 -0.94
N MET A 167 -0.77 1.24 0.22
CA MET A 167 -0.31 -0.14 0.34
C MET A 167 -1.26 -1.06 -0.45
N PRO A 168 -0.76 -1.86 -1.41
CA PRO A 168 -1.64 -2.66 -2.26
C PRO A 168 -2.41 -3.72 -1.45
N SER A 169 -3.74 -3.71 -1.56
CA SER A 169 -4.63 -4.66 -0.88
C SER A 169 -4.51 -6.12 -1.36
N ASN A 170 -3.74 -6.37 -2.42
CA ASN A 170 -3.65 -7.65 -3.10
C ASN A 170 -2.26 -8.28 -3.04
N LEU A 171 -1.38 -7.81 -2.15
CA LEU A 171 -0.04 -8.39 -1.98
C LEU A 171 -0.10 -9.90 -1.68
N PHE A 172 -1.19 -10.37 -1.08
CA PHE A 172 -1.48 -11.78 -0.82
C PHE A 172 -1.55 -12.67 -2.08
N GLU A 173 -1.69 -12.08 -3.27
CA GLU A 173 -1.65 -12.81 -4.56
C GLU A 173 -0.21 -13.07 -5.02
N LYS A 174 0.76 -12.32 -4.50
CA LYS A 174 2.19 -12.38 -4.86
C LYS A 174 3.06 -12.95 -3.76
N ILE A 175 2.57 -12.93 -2.52
CA ILE A 175 3.30 -13.34 -1.33
C ILE A 175 2.51 -14.46 -0.67
N SER A 176 3.09 -15.66 -0.61
CA SER A 176 2.46 -16.81 0.03
C SER A 176 2.40 -16.65 1.57
N PRO A 177 1.54 -17.44 2.26
CA PRO A 177 1.50 -17.47 3.72
C PRO A 177 2.88 -17.67 4.39
N ALA A 178 3.70 -18.57 3.85
CA ALA A 178 5.03 -18.83 4.38
C ALA A 178 5.98 -17.64 4.16
N GLU A 179 5.93 -17.01 2.98
CA GLU A 179 6.78 -15.86 2.65
C GLU A 179 6.49 -14.64 3.52
N ILE A 180 5.22 -14.34 3.83
CA ILE A 180 4.91 -13.23 4.73
C ILE A 180 5.27 -13.56 6.18
N ALA A 181 5.10 -14.81 6.63
CA ALA A 181 5.55 -15.23 7.95
C ALA A 181 7.07 -15.04 8.10
N ASP A 182 7.82 -15.36 7.05
CA ASP A 182 9.26 -15.12 6.98
C ASP A 182 9.61 -13.64 6.97
N ALA A 183 8.89 -12.82 6.19
CA ALA A 183 9.11 -11.38 6.14
C ALA A 183 8.85 -10.72 7.50
N ILE A 184 7.82 -11.16 8.22
CA ILE A 184 7.55 -10.73 9.61
C ILE A 184 8.69 -11.16 10.53
N ALA A 185 9.19 -12.40 10.42
CA ALA A 185 10.36 -12.83 11.21
C ALA A 185 11.62 -12.01 10.91
N TYR A 186 11.88 -11.72 9.64
CA TYR A 186 12.97 -10.85 9.22
C TYR A 186 12.80 -9.44 9.80
N LEU A 187 11.60 -8.85 9.71
CA LEU A 187 11.30 -7.55 10.29
C LEU A 187 11.60 -7.52 11.80
N ARG A 188 11.16 -8.53 12.54
CA ARG A 188 11.46 -8.66 13.99
C ARG A 188 12.96 -8.76 14.24
N HIS A 189 13.65 -9.58 13.47
CA HIS A 189 15.08 -9.78 13.62
C HIS A 189 15.85 -8.48 13.34
N ALA A 190 15.53 -7.81 12.24
CA ALA A 190 16.16 -6.57 11.83
C ALA A 190 15.96 -5.46 12.86
N LEU A 191 14.76 -5.31 13.43
CA LEU A 191 14.45 -4.28 14.42
C LEU A 191 15.04 -4.53 15.81
N LYS A 192 15.37 -5.79 16.15
CA LYS A 192 16.03 -6.13 17.43
C LYS A 192 17.54 -5.88 17.39
N GLN A 193 18.14 -5.90 16.22
CA GLN A 193 19.56 -5.61 16.08
C GLN A 193 19.77 -4.08 16.11
N PRO A 194 20.84 -3.58 16.78
CA PRO A 194 21.17 -2.16 16.79
C PRO A 194 21.39 -1.57 15.38
#